data_AF-A0AAN6MCR2-F1
#
_entry.id   AF-A0AAN6MCR2-F1
#
_cell.length_a   1.000
_cell.length_b   1.000
_cell.length_c   1.000
_cell.angle_alpha   90.00
_cell.angle_beta   90.00
_cell.angle_gamma   90.00
#
_symmetry.space_group_name_H-M   'P 1'
#
loop_
_entity.id
_entity.type
_entity.pdbx_description
1 polymer ?
#
loop_
_entity_poly.entity_id
_entity_poly.type
_entity_poly.pdbx_seq_one_letter_code
_entity_poly.pdbx_strand_id
1 'polypeptide(L)'
;MKFSAVLAAAAALAGSSEAYRISVYSKDNYQGTQKSWTTSGSHPVGFTVKSWIWSSAAGDGCCIAFCKGSTNVGRYCGSASKAVSSAGVTKVVTGCGSAVLNC
;
A
#
# COMPACT_ATOMS: atom_id res chain seq x y z
N MET A 1 -12.06 29.82 -42.22
CA MET A 1 -10.72 29.25 -41.96
C MET A 1 -10.91 27.87 -41.37
N LYS A 2 -10.15 26.89 -41.86
CA LYS A 2 -10.33 25.45 -41.65
C LYS A 2 -10.00 25.08 -40.18
N PHE A 3 -10.91 24.41 -39.50
CA PHE A 3 -10.64 23.80 -38.19
C PHE A 3 -9.99 22.43 -38.42
N SER A 4 -8.67 22.39 -38.32
CA SER A 4 -7.91 21.15 -38.35
C SER A 4 -8.08 20.42 -37.03
N ALA A 5 -8.52 19.17 -37.11
CA ALA A 5 -8.59 18.22 -36.02
C ALA A 5 -7.19 17.89 -35.48
N VAL A 6 -7.10 17.72 -34.15
CA VAL A 6 -5.98 17.01 -33.53
C VAL A 6 -6.58 15.84 -32.74
N LEU A 7 -6.44 14.65 -33.31
CA LEU A 7 -6.64 13.36 -32.62
C LEU A 7 -5.51 13.19 -31.60
N ALA A 8 -5.81 13.36 -30.32
CA ALA A 8 -4.92 12.90 -29.26
C ALA A 8 -5.19 11.41 -29.00
N ALA A 9 -4.30 10.55 -29.49
CA ALA A 9 -4.27 9.14 -29.14
C ALA A 9 -3.97 9.02 -27.65
N ALA A 10 -4.96 8.66 -26.84
CA ALA A 10 -4.73 8.23 -25.47
C ALA A 10 -4.07 6.84 -25.52
N ALA A 11 -2.75 6.81 -25.37
CA ALA A 11 -2.04 5.59 -25.03
C ALA A 11 -2.58 5.12 -23.67
N ALA A 12 -3.50 4.15 -23.70
CA ALA A 12 -3.87 3.41 -22.51
C ALA A 12 -2.61 2.64 -22.08
N LEU A 13 -1.90 3.24 -21.11
CA LEU A 13 -0.85 2.58 -20.34
C LEU A 13 -1.42 1.23 -19.90
N ALA A 14 -0.81 0.16 -20.41
CA ALA A 14 -1.09 -1.19 -19.97
C ALA A 14 -1.13 -1.19 -18.44
N GLY A 15 -2.31 -1.44 -17.87
CA GLY A 15 -2.46 -1.60 -16.44
C GLY A 15 -1.60 -2.80 -16.05
N SER A 16 -0.41 -2.53 -15.50
CA SER A 16 0.28 -3.50 -14.68
C SER A 16 -0.72 -3.87 -13.59
N SER A 17 -1.23 -5.10 -13.60
CA SER A 17 -2.03 -5.59 -12.48
C SER A 17 -1.21 -5.32 -11.22
N GLU A 18 -1.68 -4.41 -10.37
CA GLU A 18 -0.99 -4.08 -9.13
C GLU A 18 -0.95 -5.37 -8.32
N ALA A 19 0.23 -5.99 -8.19
CA ALA A 19 0.38 -7.29 -7.52
C ALA A 19 -0.16 -7.24 -6.08
N TYR A 20 -0.18 -6.04 -5.49
CA TYR A 20 -0.68 -5.80 -4.16
C TYR A 20 -1.15 -4.35 -3.96
N ARG A 21 -1.87 -4.13 -2.86
CA ARG A 21 -2.29 -2.81 -2.37
C ARG A 21 -2.34 -2.81 -0.84
N ILE A 22 -1.76 -1.80 -0.22
CA ILE A 22 -1.99 -1.48 1.20
C ILE A 22 -2.88 -0.25 1.30
N SER A 23 -3.91 -0.31 2.14
CA SER A 23 -4.70 0.82 2.62
C SER A 23 -4.59 0.92 4.14
N VAL A 24 -4.24 2.10 4.66
CA VAL A 24 -4.16 2.38 6.10
C VAL A 24 -5.08 3.53 6.48
N TYR A 25 -5.62 3.48 7.69
CA TYR A 25 -6.66 4.37 8.18
C TYR A 25 -6.32 4.92 9.57
N SER A 26 -6.68 6.18 9.83
CA SER A 26 -6.39 6.86 11.10
C SER A 26 -7.38 6.53 12.23
N LYS A 27 -8.50 5.85 11.92
CA LYS A 27 -9.46 5.35 12.92
C LYS A 27 -9.71 3.85 12.75
N ASP A 28 -10.36 3.26 13.75
CA ASP A 28 -10.79 1.87 13.73
C ASP A 28 -11.86 1.63 12.66
N ASN A 29 -12.00 0.36 12.26
CA ASN A 29 -12.99 -0.12 11.29
C ASN A 29 -12.91 0.56 9.92
N TYR A 30 -11.68 0.85 9.46
CA TYR A 30 -11.37 1.40 8.13
C TYR A 30 -11.91 2.81 7.89
N GLN A 31 -11.87 3.65 8.92
CA GLN A 31 -12.44 5.00 8.90
C GLN A 31 -11.39 6.11 9.08
N GLY A 32 -11.82 7.35 8.82
CA GLY A 32 -11.00 8.54 8.98
C GLY A 32 -10.09 8.79 7.79
N THR A 33 -8.92 9.39 8.04
CA THR A 33 -7.94 9.68 7.01
C THR A 33 -7.38 8.37 6.46
N GLN A 34 -7.41 8.22 5.14
CA GLN A 34 -6.86 7.06 4.43
C GLN A 34 -5.59 7.44 3.67
N LYS A 35 -4.62 6.51 3.62
CA LYS A 35 -3.60 6.48 2.57
C LYS A 35 -3.49 5.08 1.99
N SER A 36 -3.09 4.99 0.72
CA SER A 36 -2.86 3.72 0.05
C SER A 36 -1.66 3.74 -0.88
N TRP A 37 -1.04 2.58 -1.04
CA TRP A 37 0.13 2.37 -1.92
C TRP A 37 0.05 1.02 -2.61
N THR A 38 0.52 1.00 -3.85
CA THR A 38 0.59 -0.19 -4.72
C THR A 38 2.01 -0.41 -5.25
N THR A 39 2.96 0.38 -4.76
CA THR A 39 4.37 0.35 -5.12
C THR A 39 5.24 -0.12 -3.95
N SER A 40 6.40 -0.68 -4.29
CA SER A 40 7.39 -1.14 -3.30
C SER A 40 8.07 0.06 -2.65
N GLY A 41 8.58 -0.12 -1.44
CA GLY A 41 9.39 0.86 -0.75
C GLY A 41 8.90 1.18 0.65
N SER A 42 9.50 2.22 1.23
CA SER A 42 9.22 2.68 2.59
C SER A 42 8.28 3.88 2.56
N HIS A 43 7.10 3.74 3.14
CA HIS A 43 6.02 4.71 3.08
C HIS A 43 5.70 5.26 4.48
N PRO A 44 6.14 6.48 4.82
CA PRO A 44 5.71 7.13 6.05
C PRO A 44 4.21 7.49 5.96
N VAL A 45 3.46 7.11 6.99
CA VAL A 45 2.01 7.28 6.99
C VAL A 45 1.61 8.73 7.33
N GLY A 46 2.34 9.38 8.24
CA GLY A 46 2.03 10.74 8.71
C GLY A 46 0.88 10.81 9.72
N PHE A 47 0.36 9.67 10.16
CA PHE A 47 -0.54 9.51 11.29
C PHE A 47 -0.34 8.12 11.91
N THR A 48 -0.85 7.91 13.12
CA THR A 48 -0.85 6.58 13.74
C THR A 48 -1.96 5.73 13.12
N VAL A 49 -1.59 4.61 12.50
CA VAL A 49 -2.57 3.70 11.88
C VAL A 49 -3.37 2.98 12.97
N LYS A 50 -4.69 3.00 12.81
CA LYS A 50 -5.66 2.34 13.68
C LYS A 50 -6.35 1.16 13.00
N SER A 51 -6.45 1.15 11.68
CA SER A 51 -6.91 -0.01 10.92
C SER A 51 -6.29 -0.06 9.53
N TRP A 52 -6.25 -1.23 8.90
CA TRP A 52 -5.59 -1.41 7.61
C TRP A 52 -6.07 -2.65 6.86
N ILE A 53 -5.89 -2.61 5.54
CA ILE A 53 -6.18 -3.70 4.60
C ILE A 53 -4.96 -3.86 3.69
N TRP A 54 -4.33 -5.02 3.75
CA TRP A 54 -3.29 -5.46 2.82
C TRP A 54 -3.91 -6.48 1.86
N SER A 55 -3.93 -6.15 0.58
CA SER A 55 -4.38 -7.05 -0.48
C SER A 55 -3.16 -7.46 -1.28
N SER A 56 -2.92 -8.76 -1.37
CA SER A 56 -1.81 -9.38 -2.11
C SER A 56 -2.26 -10.77 -2.55
N ALA A 57 -1.95 -11.17 -3.78
CA ALA A 57 -2.29 -12.50 -4.25
C ALA A 57 -1.51 -13.56 -3.46
N ALA A 58 -2.14 -14.70 -3.17
CA ALA A 58 -1.42 -15.78 -2.49
C ALA A 58 -0.28 -16.29 -3.38
N GLY A 59 0.95 -16.30 -2.87
CA GLY A 59 2.11 -16.78 -3.61
C GLY A 59 2.71 -15.80 -4.61
N ASP A 60 2.29 -14.53 -4.63
CA ASP A 60 2.93 -13.48 -5.44
C ASP A 60 4.35 -13.08 -4.93
N GLY A 61 4.74 -13.60 -3.76
CA GLY A 61 6.00 -13.29 -3.11
C GLY A 61 6.05 -11.87 -2.54
N CYS A 62 4.94 -11.14 -2.52
CA CYS A 62 4.83 -9.78 -2.03
C CYS A 62 4.46 -9.75 -0.54
N CYS A 63 5.15 -8.87 0.17
CA CYS A 63 5.06 -8.76 1.61
C CYS A 63 4.99 -7.30 2.03
N ILE A 64 4.36 -7.08 3.18
CA ILE A 64 4.33 -5.81 3.88
C ILE A 64 4.89 -5.98 5.30
N ALA A 65 5.66 -5.00 5.75
CA ALA A 65 6.04 -4.81 7.14
C ALA A 65 5.40 -3.53 7.69
N PHE A 66 4.84 -3.63 8.89
CA PHE A 66 4.29 -2.52 9.66
C PHE A 66 5.32 -2.10 10.70
N CYS A 67 5.67 -0.81 10.71
CA CYS A 67 6.75 -0.27 11.52
C CYS A 67 6.23 0.78 12.51
N LYS A 68 6.73 0.72 13.75
CA LYS A 68 6.65 1.79 14.75
C LYS A 68 8.06 2.34 14.96
N GLY A 69 8.37 3.44 14.29
CA GLY A 69 9.76 3.90 14.17
C GLY A 69 10.62 2.84 13.46
N SER A 70 11.71 2.43 14.10
CA SER A 70 12.62 1.36 13.61
C SER A 70 12.23 -0.05 14.06
N THR A 71 11.10 -0.21 14.76
CA THR A 71 10.64 -1.53 15.24
C THR A 71 9.61 -2.12 14.29
N ASN A 72 9.83 -3.37 13.87
CA ASN A 72 8.82 -4.15 13.15
C ASN A 72 7.76 -4.66 14.14
N VAL A 73 6.49 -4.33 13.88
CA VAL A 73 5.35 -4.69 14.73
C VAL A 73 4.34 -5.59 14.02
N GLY A 74 4.68 -6.06 12.81
CA GLY A 74 3.85 -6.97 12.04
C GLY A 74 4.38 -7.15 10.61
N ARG A 75 4.32 -8.37 10.09
CA ARG A 75 4.70 -8.68 8.71
C ARG A 75 3.70 -9.67 8.11
N TYR A 76 3.30 -9.43 6.86
CA TYR A 76 2.33 -10.25 6.14
C TYR A 76 2.76 -10.46 4.70
N CYS A 77 2.74 -11.71 4.22
CA CYS A 77 3.15 -12.11 2.87
C CYS A 77 2.00 -12.77 2.11
N GLY A 78 0.83 -12.14 2.20
CA GLY A 78 -0.45 -12.56 1.66
C GLY A 78 -1.54 -11.65 2.20
N SER A 79 -2.71 -11.61 1.55
CA SER A 79 -3.80 -10.72 1.96
C SER A 79 -4.14 -10.84 3.45
N ALA A 80 -4.23 -9.71 4.13
CA ALA A 80 -4.56 -9.62 5.54
C ALA A 80 -5.25 -8.29 5.84
N SER A 81 -6.01 -8.23 6.92
CA SER A 81 -6.62 -6.98 7.37
C SER A 81 -6.71 -6.94 8.88
N LYS A 82 -6.83 -5.72 9.41
CA LYS A 82 -7.02 -5.50 10.84
C LYS A 82 -7.93 -4.30 11.04
N ALA A 83 -9.14 -4.57 11.52
CA ALA A 83 -10.14 -3.55 11.81
C ALA A 83 -9.79 -2.69 13.03
N VAL A 84 -9.02 -3.22 13.98
CA VAL A 84 -8.56 -2.49 15.17
C VAL A 84 -7.10 -2.84 15.45
N SER A 85 -6.23 -1.83 15.42
CA SER A 85 -4.78 -1.95 15.60
C SER A 85 -4.29 -1.03 16.70
N SER A 86 -3.74 -1.61 17.76
CA SER A 86 -3.07 -0.91 18.86
C SER A 86 -1.55 -0.84 18.69
N ALA A 87 -1.01 -1.34 17.56
CA ALA A 87 0.43 -1.47 17.34
C ALA A 87 1.18 -0.14 17.17
N GLY A 88 0.46 0.98 16.96
CA GLY A 88 1.07 2.30 16.86
C GLY A 88 1.91 2.51 15.60
N VAL A 89 1.49 1.91 14.48
CA VAL A 89 2.23 1.97 13.21
C VAL A 89 2.31 3.39 12.69
N THR A 90 3.51 3.81 12.28
CA THR A 90 3.79 5.12 11.68
C THR A 90 4.38 5.04 10.27
N LYS A 91 4.86 3.85 9.87
CA LYS A 91 5.46 3.57 8.56
C LYS A 91 5.06 2.17 8.09
N VAL A 92 4.86 1.99 6.80
CA VAL A 92 4.74 0.67 6.18
C VAL A 92 5.81 0.49 5.13
N VAL A 93 6.32 -0.73 4.97
CA VAL A 93 7.33 -1.07 3.97
C VAL A 93 6.83 -2.23 3.15
N THR A 94 6.83 -2.10 1.82
CA THR A 94 6.33 -3.09 0.87
C THR A 94 7.42 -3.55 -0.08
N GLY A 95 7.36 -4.81 -0.50
CA GLY A 95 8.31 -5.37 -1.45
C GLY A 95 8.00 -6.83 -1.76
N CYS A 96 8.53 -7.34 -2.88
CA CYS A 96 8.32 -8.71 -3.33
C CYS A 96 9.63 -9.48 -3.52
N GLY A 97 9.55 -10.80 -3.51
CA GLY A 97 10.69 -11.70 -3.69
C GLY A 97 11.72 -11.52 -2.58
N SER A 98 12.95 -11.15 -2.97
CA SER A 98 14.07 -10.93 -2.05
C SER A 98 14.13 -9.52 -1.44
N ALA A 99 13.07 -8.71 -1.58
CA ALA A 99 13.04 -7.36 -1.02
C ALA A 99 13.19 -7.35 0.51
N VAL A 100 14.09 -6.50 0.99
CA VAL A 100 14.33 -6.31 2.42
C VAL A 100 13.34 -5.30 2.98
N LEU A 101 12.53 -5.72 3.96
CA LEU A 101 11.47 -4.91 4.58
C LEU A 101 11.93 -4.33 5.92
N ASN A 102 12.87 -3.37 5.88
CA ASN A 102 13.44 -2.79 7.08
C ASN A 102 12.60 -1.63 7.64
N CYS A 103 12.32 -1.73 8.94
CA CYS A 103 11.97 -0.58 9.75
C CYS A 103 13.28 0.15 10.13
#